data_AF-A0A2V9L5H1-F1
#
_entry.id   AF-A0A2V9L5H1-F1
#
_cell.length_a   1.000
_cell.length_b   1.000
_cell.length_c   1.000
_cell.angle_alpha   90.00
_cell.angle_beta   90.00
_cell.angle_gamma   90.00
#
_symmetry.space_group_name_H-M   'P 1'
#
loop_
_entity.id
_entity.type
_entity.pdbx_description
1 polymer ?
#
loop_
_entity_poly.entity_id
_entity_poly.type
_entity_poly.pdbx_seq_one_letter_code
_entity_poly.pdbx_strand_id
1 'polypeptide(L)'
;VSMNLTDFETTGIGVVFDAVRREAAAQGVEVLGSEIVGLVPGQALVDAAVHYLKVENFHPELILENRLERVLAMSAGGRAAEPEGGSGAQGPRPKAGETPALPAGFVAAVAAATPTPGGGSVAALAGALAAALGEMVCGLTLKRQSHAAHHQSVEESRARLSDLRQRLLENVERDAASYQAVMAAMKLPKSTEAEKATRARAIEEASKAAALVPLETAELAAATRRVVEALGSVTIPQAASDLAVALYLSEAAERGALENVRANLPAIADRDWVSNLEAKLQGLPRPPERLRFSPSLRMTGKDSD
;
A
#
# COMPACT_ATOMS: atom_id res chain seq x y z
N VAL A 1 -47.55 -7.77 -3.95
CA VAL A 1 -46.64 -8.90 -4.29
C VAL A 1 -45.67 -9.06 -3.14
N SER A 2 -45.54 -10.26 -2.57
CA SER A 2 -44.50 -10.58 -1.57
C SER A 2 -43.42 -11.41 -2.25
N MET A 3 -42.15 -11.11 -2.00
CA MET A 3 -41.02 -11.81 -2.60
C MET A 3 -39.76 -11.71 -1.73
N ASN A 4 -38.84 -12.66 -1.95
CA ASN A 4 -37.48 -12.59 -1.41
C ASN A 4 -36.51 -12.29 -2.54
N LEU A 5 -35.72 -11.23 -2.40
CA LEU A 5 -34.61 -10.94 -3.30
C LEU A 5 -33.34 -11.54 -2.69
N THR A 6 -32.87 -12.65 -3.27
CA THR A 6 -31.74 -13.41 -2.72
C THR A 6 -30.38 -12.84 -3.10
N ASP A 7 -30.31 -12.07 -4.18
CA ASP A 7 -29.11 -11.43 -4.68
C ASP A 7 -29.47 -10.11 -5.37
N PHE A 8 -29.16 -8.98 -4.73
CA PHE A 8 -29.45 -7.65 -5.23
C PHE A 8 -28.39 -7.12 -6.20
N GLU A 9 -27.20 -7.73 -6.25
CA GLU A 9 -26.11 -7.34 -7.14
C GLU A 9 -26.39 -7.85 -8.56
N THR A 10 -26.94 -9.07 -8.67
CA THR A 10 -27.37 -9.63 -9.95
C THR A 10 -28.67 -9.00 -10.43
N THR A 11 -29.65 -8.77 -9.54
CA THR A 11 -30.93 -8.14 -9.90
C THR A 11 -31.29 -7.05 -8.89
N GLY A 12 -30.99 -5.80 -9.25
CA GLY A 12 -31.21 -4.65 -8.37
C GLY A 12 -32.66 -4.42 -7.97
N ILE A 13 -32.86 -3.96 -6.73
CA ILE A 13 -34.20 -3.70 -6.15
C ILE A 13 -35.03 -2.74 -7.03
N GLY A 14 -34.40 -1.72 -7.61
CA GLY A 14 -35.07 -0.78 -8.51
C GLY A 14 -35.65 -1.47 -9.76
N VAL A 15 -34.89 -2.38 -10.37
CA VAL A 15 -35.31 -3.15 -11.55
C VAL A 15 -36.47 -4.09 -11.23
N VAL A 16 -36.40 -4.75 -10.07
CA VAL A 16 -37.48 -5.63 -9.58
C VAL A 16 -38.77 -4.84 -9.37
N PHE A 17 -38.67 -3.67 -8.75
CA PHE A 17 -39.83 -2.81 -8.52
C PHE A 17 -40.47 -2.34 -9.84
N ASP A 18 -39.65 -1.94 -10.83
CA ASP A 18 -40.14 -1.58 -12.17
C ASP A 18 -40.82 -2.76 -12.88
N ALA A 19 -40.28 -3.97 -12.74
CA ALA A 19 -40.90 -5.16 -13.31
C ALA A 19 -42.28 -5.44 -12.70
N VAL A 20 -42.42 -5.32 -11.38
CA VAL A 20 -43.72 -5.47 -10.69
C VAL A 20 -44.70 -4.36 -11.11
N ARG A 21 -44.23 -3.12 -11.21
CA ARG A 21 -45.07 -2.00 -11.69
C ARG A 21 -45.57 -2.24 -13.11
N ARG A 22 -44.70 -2.70 -14.00
CA ARG A 22 -45.07 -3.02 -15.39
C ARG A 22 -46.12 -4.12 -15.46
N GLU A 23 -45.95 -5.18 -14.66
CA GLU A 23 -46.90 -6.29 -14.61
C GLU A 23 -48.26 -5.87 -14.02
N ALA A 24 -48.25 -5.10 -12.92
CA ALA A 24 -49.47 -4.58 -12.31
C ALA A 24 -50.24 -3.66 -13.28
N ALA A 25 -49.52 -2.77 -13.99
CA ALA A 25 -50.11 -1.88 -14.98
C ALA A 25 -50.74 -2.64 -16.15
N ALA A 26 -50.13 -3.75 -16.60
CA ALA A 26 -50.71 -4.62 -17.63
C ALA A 26 -52.05 -5.24 -17.22
N GLN A 27 -52.30 -5.35 -15.91
CA GLN A 27 -53.57 -5.82 -15.34
C GLN A 27 -54.50 -4.69 -14.88
N GLY A 28 -54.16 -3.43 -15.18
CA GLY A 28 -54.96 -2.27 -14.78
C GLY A 28 -54.91 -1.95 -13.29
N VAL A 29 -53.89 -2.44 -12.57
CA VAL A 29 -53.70 -2.22 -11.13
C VAL A 29 -52.52 -1.28 -10.88
N GLU A 30 -52.71 -0.30 -10.01
CA GLU A 30 -51.66 0.63 -9.61
C GLU A 30 -50.93 0.15 -8.34
N VAL A 31 -49.61 0.35 -8.31
CA VAL A 31 -48.78 0.08 -7.13
C VAL A 31 -48.73 1.32 -6.25
N LEU A 32 -49.38 1.28 -5.09
CA LEU A 32 -49.43 2.41 -4.15
C LEU A 32 -48.15 2.58 -3.31
N GLY A 33 -47.42 1.50 -3.06
CA GLY A 33 -46.22 1.54 -2.23
C GLY A 33 -45.51 0.19 -2.14
N SER A 34 -44.37 0.20 -1.46
CA SER A 34 -43.60 -1.00 -1.12
C SER A 34 -43.04 -0.87 0.30
N GLU A 35 -42.74 -2.02 0.90
CA GLU A 35 -42.19 -2.11 2.25
C GLU A 35 -41.04 -3.12 2.26
N ILE A 36 -39.99 -2.81 3.03
CA ILE A 36 -38.89 -3.73 3.32
C ILE A 36 -39.18 -4.38 4.67
N VAL A 37 -39.23 -5.71 4.70
CA VAL A 37 -39.42 -6.46 5.94
C VAL A 37 -38.05 -6.82 6.52
N GLY A 38 -37.68 -6.19 7.64
CA GLY A 38 -36.41 -6.43 8.34
C GLY A 38 -35.29 -5.47 7.94
N LEU A 39 -34.06 -5.97 7.90
CA LEU A 39 -32.88 -5.19 7.51
C LEU A 39 -32.58 -5.38 6.02
N VAL A 40 -32.01 -4.35 5.40
CA VAL A 40 -31.57 -4.37 3.99
C VAL A 40 -30.12 -3.89 3.91
N PRO A 41 -29.30 -4.46 3.01
CA PRO A 41 -27.98 -3.92 2.72
C PRO A 41 -28.07 -2.47 2.21
N GLY A 42 -27.27 -1.56 2.79
CA GLY A 42 -27.30 -0.14 2.40
C GLY A 42 -27.01 0.09 0.92
N GLN A 43 -26.09 -0.68 0.33
CA GLN A 43 -25.74 -0.60 -1.09
C GLN A 43 -26.94 -0.83 -2.01
N ALA A 44 -27.83 -1.76 -1.65
CA ALA A 44 -29.00 -2.08 -2.46
C ALA A 44 -29.99 -0.90 -2.58
N LEU A 45 -30.09 -0.08 -1.53
CA LEU A 45 -30.88 1.16 -1.55
C LEU A 45 -30.19 2.26 -2.35
N VAL A 46 -28.86 2.38 -2.22
CA VAL A 46 -28.06 3.35 -2.99
C VAL A 46 -28.20 3.07 -4.48
N ASP A 47 -28.07 1.81 -4.90
CA ASP A 47 -28.20 1.42 -6.31
C ASP A 47 -29.60 1.70 -6.85
N ALA A 48 -30.64 1.43 -6.06
CA ALA A 48 -32.01 1.78 -6.42
C ALA A 48 -32.18 3.30 -6.56
N ALA A 49 -31.59 4.10 -5.66
CA ALA A 49 -31.63 5.56 -5.74
C ALA A 49 -30.92 6.07 -7.01
N VAL A 50 -29.75 5.53 -7.34
CA VAL A 50 -29.02 5.86 -8.58
C VAL A 50 -29.84 5.51 -9.82
N HIS A 51 -30.48 4.34 -9.84
CA HIS A 51 -31.34 3.88 -10.93
C HIS A 51 -32.49 4.86 -11.22
N TYR A 52 -33.18 5.33 -10.18
CA TYR A 52 -34.32 6.26 -10.36
C TYR A 52 -33.90 7.72 -10.56
N LEU A 53 -32.88 8.19 -9.83
CA LEU A 53 -32.43 9.58 -9.89
C LEU A 53 -31.53 9.87 -11.09
N LYS A 54 -30.95 8.83 -11.72
CA LYS A 54 -30.05 8.94 -12.88
C LYS A 54 -28.89 9.92 -12.63
N VAL A 55 -28.32 9.85 -11.43
CA VAL A 55 -27.22 10.73 -11.04
C VAL A 55 -25.98 10.39 -11.87
N GLU A 56 -25.50 11.34 -12.66
CA GLU A 56 -24.32 11.16 -13.49
C GLU A 56 -23.04 11.15 -12.63
N ASN A 57 -22.06 10.33 -13.03
CA ASN A 57 -20.75 10.21 -12.36
C ASN A 57 -20.84 9.90 -10.85
N PHE A 58 -21.89 9.20 -10.42
CA PHE A 58 -22.05 8.81 -9.03
C PHE A 58 -20.97 7.82 -8.59
N HIS A 59 -20.45 8.01 -7.39
CA HIS A 59 -19.55 7.09 -6.71
C HIS A 59 -19.94 7.02 -5.22
N PRO A 60 -19.83 5.86 -4.54
CA PRO A 60 -20.23 5.72 -3.13
C PRO A 60 -19.54 6.70 -2.17
N GLU A 61 -18.37 7.23 -2.54
CA GLU A 61 -17.68 8.25 -1.77
C GLU A 61 -18.37 9.62 -1.81
N LEU A 62 -19.35 9.86 -2.68
CA LEU A 62 -20.14 11.10 -2.65
C LEU A 62 -21.23 11.08 -1.56
N ILE A 63 -21.46 9.93 -0.92
CA ILE A 63 -22.31 9.82 0.27
C ILE A 63 -21.51 10.30 1.48
N LEU A 64 -22.05 11.32 2.17
CA LEU A 64 -21.39 11.95 3.32
C LEU A 64 -21.14 10.94 4.44
N GLU A 65 -22.12 10.10 4.73
CA GLU A 65 -22.10 9.07 5.76
C GLU A 65 -20.97 8.06 5.51
N ASN A 66 -20.77 7.62 4.26
CA ASN A 66 -19.69 6.70 3.89
C ASN A 66 -18.31 7.33 4.13
N ARG A 67 -18.16 8.63 3.88
CA ARG A 67 -16.91 9.36 4.19
C ARG A 67 -16.73 9.53 5.69
N LEU A 68 -17.81 9.87 6.40
CA LEU A 68 -17.77 10.10 7.83
C LEU A 68 -17.42 8.81 8.58
N GLU A 69 -18.05 7.69 8.21
CA GLU A 69 -17.75 6.37 8.75
C GLU A 69 -16.28 6.01 8.54
N ARG A 70 -15.73 6.25 7.34
CA ARG A 70 -14.30 6.02 7.07
C ARG A 70 -13.40 6.87 7.96
N VAL A 71 -13.69 8.17 8.10
CA VAL A 71 -12.91 9.09 8.94
C VAL A 71 -13.01 8.71 10.42
N LEU A 72 -14.19 8.30 10.88
CA LEU A 72 -14.41 7.84 12.26
C LEU A 72 -13.71 6.51 12.53
N ALA A 73 -13.76 5.55 11.59
CA ALA A 73 -13.05 4.28 11.69
C ALA A 73 -11.52 4.48 11.75
N MET A 74 -11.00 5.41 10.95
CA MET A 74 -9.58 5.80 10.96
C MET A 74 -9.18 6.48 12.29
N SER A 75 -10.09 7.24 12.90
CA SER A 75 -9.84 7.95 14.16
C SER A 75 -9.97 7.03 15.40
N ALA A 76 -10.72 5.93 15.29
CA ALA A 76 -10.93 4.96 16.37
C ALA A 76 -9.91 3.80 16.39
N GLY A 77 -8.88 3.82 15.53
CA GLY A 77 -7.88 2.74 15.44
C GLY A 77 -8.45 1.40 14.94
N GLY A 78 -9.64 1.41 14.34
CA GLY A 78 -10.29 0.23 13.80
C GLY A 78 -9.77 -0.09 12.39
N ARG A 79 -9.33 -1.34 12.19
CA ARG A 79 -9.11 -1.90 10.84
C ARG A 79 -10.36 -1.64 9.99
N ALA A 80 -10.19 -0.97 8.86
CA ALA A 80 -11.20 -1.03 7.81
C ALA A 80 -11.34 -2.51 7.43
N ALA A 81 -12.55 -3.05 7.53
CA ALA A 81 -12.86 -4.33 6.91
C ALA A 81 -12.59 -4.16 5.41
N GLU A 82 -11.66 -4.96 4.88
CA GLU A 82 -11.53 -5.07 3.43
C GLU A 82 -12.86 -5.58 2.86
N PRO A 83 -13.28 -5.11 1.67
CA PRO A 83 -14.42 -5.71 1.01
C PRO A 83 -14.02 -7.14 0.61
N GLU A 84 -14.67 -8.13 1.23
CA GLU A 84 -14.59 -9.51 0.76
C GLU A 84 -15.29 -9.60 -0.60
N GLY A 85 -14.50 -9.91 -1.64
CA GLY A 85 -15.01 -10.31 -2.95
C GLY A 85 -14.33 -9.62 -4.11
N GLY A 86 -13.38 -10.30 -4.75
CA GLY A 86 -12.87 -9.88 -6.06
C GLY A 86 -11.44 -10.29 -6.33
N SER A 87 -11.26 -11.38 -7.08
CA SER A 87 -9.98 -11.82 -7.63
C SER A 87 -9.20 -10.69 -8.32
N GLY A 88 -7.96 -10.46 -7.88
CA GLY A 88 -6.84 -10.12 -8.76
C GLY A 88 -6.95 -8.91 -9.69
N ALA A 89 -7.64 -7.84 -9.29
CA ALA A 89 -7.68 -6.60 -10.08
C ALA A 89 -7.09 -5.44 -9.29
N GLN A 90 -5.99 -4.88 -9.80
CA GLN A 90 -5.48 -3.57 -9.43
C GLN A 90 -6.65 -2.59 -9.29
N GLY A 91 -6.78 -1.97 -8.11
CA GLY A 91 -7.81 -0.97 -7.84
C GLY A 91 -7.82 0.15 -8.90
N PRO A 92 -8.93 0.91 -9.03
CA PRO A 92 -9.10 1.90 -10.08
C PRO A 92 -7.91 2.87 -10.09
N ARG A 93 -7.21 2.93 -11.22
CA ARG A 93 -6.10 3.87 -11.42
C ARG A 93 -6.67 5.30 -11.41
N PRO A 94 -6.06 6.25 -10.67
CA PRO A 94 -6.50 7.64 -10.69
C PRO A 94 -6.45 8.20 -12.13
N LYS A 95 -7.45 9.01 -12.51
CA LYS A 95 -7.44 9.66 -13.83
C LYS A 95 -6.30 10.68 -13.89
N ALA A 96 -5.78 10.95 -15.08
CA ALA A 96 -4.70 11.93 -15.26
C ALA A 96 -5.13 13.31 -14.71
N GLY A 97 -4.37 13.82 -13.73
CA GLY A 97 -4.65 15.11 -13.09
C GLY A 97 -5.46 15.05 -11.79
N GLU A 98 -5.98 13.88 -11.41
CA GLU A 98 -6.53 13.67 -10.07
C GLU A 98 -5.38 13.35 -9.11
N THR A 99 -5.09 14.26 -8.19
CA THR A 99 -4.19 13.98 -7.08
C THR A 99 -4.97 13.10 -6.09
N PRO A 100 -4.55 11.84 -5.85
CA PRO A 100 -5.14 11.08 -4.75
C PRO A 100 -4.96 11.85 -3.44
N ALA A 101 -5.87 11.65 -2.49
CA ALA A 101 -5.71 12.23 -1.16
C ALA A 101 -4.32 11.83 -0.61
N LEU A 102 -3.56 12.81 -0.11
CA LEU A 102 -2.29 12.55 0.56
C LEU A 102 -2.50 11.51 1.67
N PRO A 103 -1.49 10.71 2.03
CA PRO A 103 -1.58 9.71 3.10
C PRO A 103 -1.56 10.37 4.49
N ALA A 104 -2.40 11.39 4.70
CA ALA A 104 -2.47 12.19 5.92
C ALA A 104 -2.72 11.32 7.16
N GLY A 105 -3.49 10.24 7.03
CA GLY A 105 -3.72 9.28 8.10
C GLY A 105 -2.43 8.56 8.54
N PHE A 106 -1.61 8.09 7.60
CA PHE A 106 -0.33 7.46 7.94
C PHE A 106 0.64 8.46 8.56
N VAL A 107 0.74 9.66 7.99
CA VAL A 107 1.61 10.73 8.54
C VAL A 107 1.17 11.11 9.95
N ALA A 108 -0.14 11.24 10.21
CA ALA A 108 -0.68 11.51 11.54
C ALA A 108 -0.39 10.35 12.51
N ALA A 109 -0.50 9.10 12.06
CA ALA A 109 -0.18 7.93 12.87
C ALA A 109 1.31 7.87 13.26
N VAL A 110 2.22 8.22 12.33
CA VAL A 110 3.67 8.34 12.62
C VAL A 110 3.94 9.49 13.59
N ALA A 111 3.20 10.60 13.49
CA ALA A 111 3.34 11.75 14.38
C ALA A 111 2.74 11.53 15.77
N ALA A 112 1.91 10.50 15.96
CA ALA A 112 1.27 10.21 17.23
C ALA A 112 2.31 9.75 18.28
N ALA A 113 2.04 10.02 19.55
CA ALA A 113 2.85 9.56 20.68
C ALA A 113 2.62 8.06 20.97
N THR A 114 2.69 7.22 19.94
CA THR A 114 2.50 5.76 19.99
C THR A 114 3.71 5.04 19.44
N PRO A 115 4.03 3.81 19.89
CA PRO A 115 5.24 3.12 19.43
C PRO A 115 5.23 2.67 17.96
N THR A 116 4.05 2.55 17.35
CA THR A 116 3.88 2.16 15.93
C THR A 116 2.74 2.97 15.30
N PRO A 117 2.78 3.25 13.98
CA PRO A 117 3.88 2.98 13.04
C PRO A 117 5.15 3.79 13.35
N GLY A 118 6.31 3.16 13.21
CA GLY A 118 7.61 3.72 13.60
C GLY A 118 8.57 3.96 12.43
N GLY A 119 9.86 4.11 12.74
CA GLY A 119 10.91 4.36 11.74
C GLY A 119 11.03 3.26 10.68
N GLY A 120 10.83 1.98 11.05
CA GLY A 120 10.84 0.86 10.11
C GLY A 120 9.72 0.94 9.08
N SER A 121 8.49 1.22 9.54
CA SER A 121 7.31 1.47 8.70
C SER A 121 7.54 2.64 7.73
N VAL A 122 8.15 3.74 8.20
CA VAL A 122 8.47 4.90 7.35
C VAL A 122 9.55 4.57 6.31
N ALA A 123 10.59 3.83 6.70
CA ALA A 123 11.63 3.39 5.77
C ALA A 123 11.06 2.49 4.67
N ALA A 124 10.17 1.56 5.03
CA ALA A 124 9.48 0.70 4.07
C ALA A 124 8.61 1.50 3.10
N LEU A 125 7.82 2.46 3.60
CA LEU A 125 7.01 3.34 2.75
C LEU A 125 7.87 4.20 1.82
N ALA A 126 8.98 4.76 2.31
CA ALA A 126 9.91 5.53 1.47
C ALA A 126 10.47 4.69 0.31
N GLY A 127 10.81 3.42 0.56
CA GLY A 127 11.22 2.48 -0.47
C GLY A 127 10.09 2.19 -1.48
N ALA A 128 8.86 1.98 -1.00
CA ALA A 128 7.71 1.75 -1.87
C ALA A 128 7.42 2.95 -2.78
N LEU A 129 7.54 4.18 -2.26
CA LEU A 129 7.40 5.42 -3.03
C LEU A 129 8.53 5.56 -4.07
N ALA A 130 9.76 5.20 -3.72
CA ALA A 130 10.87 5.16 -4.68
C ALA A 130 10.58 4.20 -5.85
N ALA A 131 10.09 2.99 -5.55
CA ALA A 131 9.73 2.01 -6.56
C ALA A 131 8.57 2.50 -7.45
N ALA A 132 7.54 3.11 -6.84
CA ALA A 132 6.39 3.68 -7.56
C ALA A 132 6.80 4.82 -8.51
N LEU A 133 7.73 5.69 -8.10
CA LEU A 133 8.29 6.72 -8.99
C LEU A 133 9.03 6.10 -10.16
N GLY A 134 9.87 5.08 -9.93
CA GLY A 134 10.53 4.33 -11.01
C GLY A 134 9.52 3.71 -11.99
N GLU A 135 8.44 3.09 -11.49
CA GLU A 135 7.37 2.54 -12.34
C GLU A 135 6.69 3.62 -13.20
N MET A 136 6.47 4.80 -12.63
CA MET A 136 5.90 5.95 -13.33
C MET A 136 6.81 6.38 -14.48
N VAL A 137 8.12 6.50 -14.24
CA VAL A 137 9.12 6.82 -15.27
C VAL A 137 9.16 5.76 -16.38
N CYS A 138 9.12 4.47 -16.03
CA CYS A 138 8.98 3.40 -17.02
C CYS A 138 7.71 3.59 -17.86
N GLY A 139 6.56 3.85 -17.21
CA GLY A 139 5.29 4.05 -17.88
C GLY A 139 5.27 5.24 -18.84
N LEU A 140 5.97 6.33 -18.51
CA LEU A 140 6.14 7.48 -19.42
C LEU A 140 7.06 7.15 -20.59
N THR A 141 8.13 6.40 -20.34
CA THR A 141 9.12 5.99 -21.36
C THR A 141 8.50 5.06 -22.39
N LEU A 142 7.69 4.08 -21.98
CA LEU A 142 7.03 3.13 -22.88
C LEU A 142 6.04 3.79 -23.85
N LYS A 143 5.55 5.00 -23.54
CA LYS A 143 4.71 5.78 -24.46
C LYS A 143 5.51 6.46 -25.57
N ARG A 144 6.85 6.47 -25.51
CA ARG A 144 7.72 7.14 -26.49
C ARG A 144 8.28 6.14 -27.50
N GLN A 145 7.84 6.27 -28.75
CA GLN A 145 8.37 5.50 -29.87
C GLN A 145 9.87 5.73 -30.10
N SER A 146 10.39 6.93 -29.77
CA SER A 146 11.82 7.23 -29.85
C SER A 146 12.71 6.38 -28.92
N HIS A 147 12.13 5.65 -27.97
CA HIS A 147 12.83 4.77 -27.04
C HIS A 147 12.46 3.29 -27.25
N ALA A 148 11.85 2.94 -28.39
CA ALA A 148 11.41 1.57 -28.69
C ALA A 148 12.51 0.51 -28.52
N ALA A 149 13.77 0.85 -28.83
CA ALA A 149 14.92 -0.03 -28.64
C ALA A 149 15.15 -0.46 -27.17
N HIS A 150 14.61 0.29 -26.20
CA HIS A 150 14.73 0.00 -24.77
C HIS A 150 13.43 -0.55 -24.15
N HIS A 151 12.32 -0.63 -24.89
CA HIS A 151 11.00 -0.96 -24.33
C HIS A 151 11.00 -2.28 -23.56
N GLN A 152 11.61 -3.33 -24.08
CA GLN A 152 11.70 -4.63 -23.38
C GLN A 152 12.39 -4.49 -22.01
N SER A 153 13.57 -3.87 -21.96
CA SER A 153 14.31 -3.67 -20.70
C SER A 153 13.56 -2.77 -19.72
N VAL A 154 12.82 -1.77 -20.23
CA VAL A 154 11.98 -0.88 -19.42
C VAL A 154 10.74 -1.60 -18.88
N GLU A 155 10.13 -2.52 -19.63
CA GLU A 155 9.03 -3.37 -19.17
C GLU A 155 9.48 -4.33 -18.07
N GLU A 156 10.63 -4.99 -18.26
CA GLU A 156 11.23 -5.87 -17.24
C GLU A 156 11.54 -5.10 -15.95
N SER A 157 12.13 -3.90 -16.08
CA SER A 157 12.41 -3.01 -14.94
C SER A 157 11.13 -2.56 -14.24
N ARG A 158 10.07 -2.24 -15.00
CA ARG A 158 8.77 -1.84 -14.45
C ARG A 158 8.10 -2.98 -13.67
N ALA A 159 8.12 -4.20 -14.21
CA ALA A 159 7.58 -5.37 -13.52
C ALA A 159 8.32 -5.63 -12.20
N ARG A 160 9.66 -5.55 -12.23
CA ARG A 160 10.49 -5.69 -11.03
C ARG A 160 10.22 -4.61 -9.99
N LEU A 161 10.05 -3.35 -10.39
CA LEU A 161 9.72 -2.27 -9.46
C LEU A 161 8.33 -2.46 -8.83
N SER A 162 7.36 -2.97 -9.60
CA SER A 162 6.03 -3.30 -9.05
C SER A 162 6.09 -4.39 -7.97
N ASP A 163 6.88 -5.45 -8.18
CA ASP A 163 7.13 -6.49 -7.17
C ASP A 163 7.78 -5.90 -5.91
N LEU A 164 8.85 -5.12 -6.09
CA LEU A 164 9.55 -4.45 -4.99
C LEU A 164 8.63 -3.52 -4.21
N ARG A 165 7.81 -2.71 -4.90
CA ARG A 165 6.82 -1.82 -4.28
C ARG A 165 5.84 -2.60 -3.41
N GLN A 166 5.29 -3.68 -3.93
CA GLN A 166 4.31 -4.48 -3.19
C GLN A 166 4.92 -5.06 -1.90
N ARG A 167 6.09 -5.68 -2.00
CA ARG A 167 6.80 -6.25 -0.84
C ARG A 167 7.20 -5.18 0.19
N LEU A 168 7.57 -3.99 -0.27
CA LEU A 168 7.87 -2.85 0.61
C LEU A 168 6.60 -2.34 1.31
N LEU A 169 5.44 -2.32 0.65
CA LEU A 169 4.17 -1.99 1.29
C LEU A 169 3.77 -3.03 2.34
N GLU A 170 3.92 -4.33 2.02
CA GLU A 170 3.70 -5.41 2.99
C GLU A 170 4.60 -5.25 4.24
N ASN A 171 5.83 -4.78 4.05
CA ASN A 171 6.75 -4.53 5.15
C ASN A 171 6.33 -3.35 6.05
N VAL A 172 5.53 -2.39 5.57
CA VAL A 172 4.95 -1.33 6.43
C VAL A 172 4.07 -1.96 7.51
N GLU A 173 3.22 -2.91 7.12
CA GLU A 173 2.32 -3.60 8.04
C GLU A 173 3.06 -4.63 8.90
N ARG A 174 3.99 -5.38 8.31
CA ARG A 174 4.79 -6.38 9.04
C ARG A 174 5.66 -5.76 10.12
N ASP A 175 6.18 -4.55 9.92
CA ASP A 175 6.94 -3.81 10.94
C ASP A 175 6.07 -3.58 12.19
N ALA A 176 4.88 -3.00 12.00
CA ALA A 176 3.92 -2.79 13.09
C ALA A 176 3.49 -4.10 13.77
N ALA A 177 3.23 -5.15 12.99
CA ALA A 177 2.85 -6.47 13.51
C ALA A 177 3.99 -7.14 14.30
N SER A 178 5.24 -6.98 13.87
CA SER A 178 6.41 -7.54 14.56
C SER A 178 6.61 -6.90 15.93
N TYR A 179 6.40 -5.57 16.05
CA TYR A 179 6.43 -4.87 17.34
C TYR A 179 5.35 -5.40 18.30
N GLN A 180 4.12 -5.58 17.80
CA GLN A 180 3.01 -6.15 18.57
C GLN A 180 3.36 -7.56 19.08
N ALA A 181 3.99 -8.40 18.26
CA ALA A 181 4.41 -9.75 18.63
C ALA A 181 5.44 -9.75 19.77
N VAL A 182 6.45 -8.86 19.71
CA VAL A 182 7.43 -8.70 20.80
C VAL A 182 6.74 -8.26 22.09
N MET A 183 5.82 -7.29 22.01
CA MET A 183 5.05 -6.84 23.18
C MET A 183 4.16 -7.93 23.76
N ALA A 184 3.55 -8.77 22.93
CA ALA A 184 2.77 -9.93 23.37
C ALA A 184 3.65 -10.95 24.11
N ALA A 185 4.83 -11.26 23.58
CA ALA A 185 5.79 -12.15 24.24
C ALA A 185 6.26 -11.59 25.60
N MET A 186 6.46 -10.28 25.70
CA MET A 186 6.84 -9.63 26.97
C MET A 186 5.76 -9.71 28.06
N LYS A 187 4.48 -9.85 27.67
CA LYS A 187 3.32 -9.95 28.58
C LYS A 187 3.06 -11.38 29.09
N LEU A 188 3.77 -12.39 28.60
CA LEU A 188 3.61 -13.76 29.06
C LEU A 188 3.87 -13.91 30.58
N PRO A 189 3.25 -14.90 31.24
CA PRO A 189 3.48 -15.18 32.66
C PRO A 189 4.96 -15.37 33.02
N LYS A 190 5.31 -15.09 34.28
CA LYS A 190 6.70 -15.08 34.77
C LYS A 190 6.83 -15.48 36.25
N SER A 191 5.82 -16.16 36.78
CA SER A 191 5.72 -16.52 38.19
C SER A 191 6.48 -17.80 38.51
N THR A 192 6.55 -18.74 37.57
CA THR A 192 7.30 -20.00 37.73
C THR A 192 8.57 -20.04 36.87
N GLU A 193 9.53 -20.90 37.20
CA GLU A 193 10.74 -21.08 36.36
C GLU A 193 10.40 -21.59 34.95
N ALA A 194 9.41 -22.47 34.82
CA ALA A 194 8.93 -22.94 33.52
C ALA A 194 8.30 -21.81 32.68
N GLU A 195 7.52 -20.92 33.33
CA GLU A 195 6.97 -19.73 32.69
C GLU A 195 8.06 -18.75 32.27
N LYS A 196 9.06 -18.50 33.13
CA LYS A 196 10.20 -17.63 32.80
C LYS A 196 10.98 -18.15 31.58
N ALA A 197 11.24 -19.45 31.52
CA ALA A 197 11.93 -20.07 30.37
C ALA A 197 11.11 -19.95 29.07
N THR A 198 9.80 -20.21 29.15
CA THR A 198 8.88 -20.08 28.00
C THR A 198 8.81 -18.64 27.50
N ARG A 199 8.66 -17.69 28.42
CA ARG A 199 8.64 -16.25 28.14
C ARG A 199 9.95 -15.79 27.51
N ALA A 200 11.10 -16.20 28.05
CA ALA A 200 12.41 -15.84 27.49
C ALA A 200 12.56 -16.32 26.05
N ARG A 201 12.17 -17.57 25.77
CA ARG A 201 12.19 -18.13 24.41
C ARG A 201 11.27 -17.38 23.46
N ALA A 202 10.05 -17.06 23.89
CA ALA A 202 9.10 -16.32 23.07
C ALA A 202 9.59 -14.90 22.74
N ILE A 203 10.21 -14.21 23.70
CA ILE A 203 10.81 -12.88 23.47
C ILE A 203 11.96 -12.99 22.48
N GLU A 204 12.84 -14.00 22.64
CA GLU A 204 13.97 -14.21 21.74
C GLU A 204 13.51 -14.45 20.29
N GLU A 205 12.56 -15.37 20.08
CA GLU A 205 12.00 -15.68 18.75
C GLU A 205 11.31 -14.45 18.12
N ALA A 206 10.50 -13.73 18.90
CA ALA A 206 9.82 -12.53 18.42
C ALA A 206 10.81 -11.41 18.07
N SER A 207 11.86 -11.21 18.87
CA SER A 207 12.92 -10.22 18.60
C SER A 207 13.71 -10.57 17.34
N LYS A 208 14.04 -11.85 17.12
CA LYS A 208 14.68 -12.30 15.87
C LYS A 208 13.78 -12.04 14.67
N ALA A 209 12.50 -12.39 14.75
CA ALA A 209 11.54 -12.11 13.69
C ALA A 209 11.40 -10.60 13.41
N ALA A 210 11.35 -9.78 14.46
CA ALA A 210 11.29 -8.32 14.36
C ALA A 210 12.55 -7.71 13.74
N ALA A 211 13.73 -8.30 13.96
CA ALA A 211 14.97 -7.87 13.31
C ALA A 211 15.05 -8.23 11.82
N LEU A 212 14.33 -9.27 11.38
CA LEU A 212 14.33 -9.72 9.98
C LEU A 212 13.47 -8.84 9.06
N VAL A 213 12.39 -8.22 9.56
CA VAL A 213 11.55 -7.30 8.77
C VAL A 213 12.35 -6.09 8.24
N PRO A 214 13.05 -5.30 9.07
CA PRO A 214 13.85 -4.19 8.59
C PRO A 214 15.06 -4.65 7.75
N LEU A 215 15.58 -5.86 7.95
CA LEU A 215 16.61 -6.42 7.05
C LEU A 215 16.06 -6.60 5.64
N GLU A 216 14.89 -7.23 5.52
CA GLU A 216 14.22 -7.40 4.22
C GLU A 216 13.92 -6.03 3.59
N THR A 217 13.46 -5.06 4.38
CA THR A 217 13.25 -3.68 3.89
C THR A 217 14.53 -3.06 3.33
N ALA A 218 15.66 -3.23 4.01
CA ALA A 218 16.95 -2.72 3.53
C ALA A 218 17.36 -3.39 2.20
N GLU A 219 17.19 -4.71 2.09
CA GLU A 219 17.49 -5.47 0.87
C GLU A 219 16.61 -5.05 -0.31
N LEU A 220 15.31 -4.84 -0.07
CA LEU A 220 14.35 -4.38 -1.08
C LEU A 220 14.61 -2.93 -1.51
N ALA A 221 14.97 -2.05 -0.57
CA ALA A 221 15.36 -0.68 -0.87
C ALA A 221 16.64 -0.64 -1.72
N ALA A 222 17.66 -1.43 -1.39
CA ALA A 222 18.88 -1.56 -2.18
C ALA A 222 18.63 -2.17 -3.57
N ALA A 223 17.70 -3.12 -3.68
CA ALA A 223 17.26 -3.63 -4.97
C ALA A 223 16.54 -2.56 -5.81
N THR A 224 15.64 -1.78 -5.19
CA THR A 224 14.95 -0.66 -5.83
C THR A 224 15.94 0.37 -6.37
N ARG A 225 16.90 0.79 -5.54
CA ARG A 225 17.98 1.72 -5.93
C ARG A 225 18.71 1.25 -7.18
N ARG A 226 19.13 -0.01 -7.23
CA ARG A 226 19.85 -0.59 -8.38
C ARG A 226 19.02 -0.57 -9.66
N VAL A 227 17.72 -0.84 -9.57
CA VAL A 227 16.83 -0.78 -10.75
C VAL A 227 16.66 0.67 -11.21
N VAL A 228 16.41 1.60 -10.29
CA VAL A 228 16.26 3.03 -10.60
C VAL A 228 17.54 3.61 -11.20
N GLU A 229 18.71 3.22 -10.70
CA GLU A 229 20.01 3.65 -11.24
C GLU A 229 20.20 3.18 -12.69
N ALA A 230 19.82 1.93 -13.00
CA ALA A 230 19.87 1.39 -14.35
C ALA A 230 18.91 2.10 -15.33
N LEU A 231 17.78 2.64 -14.83
CA LEU A 231 16.83 3.38 -15.67
C LEU A 231 17.40 4.69 -16.23
N GLY A 232 18.40 5.29 -15.57
CA GLY A 232 18.92 6.62 -15.93
C GLY A 232 19.49 6.73 -17.35
N SER A 233 19.91 5.62 -17.96
CA SER A 233 20.47 5.61 -19.32
C SER A 233 19.50 5.12 -20.40
N VAL A 234 18.33 4.60 -20.02
CA VAL A 234 17.38 3.94 -20.94
C VAL A 234 15.99 4.58 -20.93
N THR A 235 15.79 5.62 -20.13
CA THR A 235 14.51 6.34 -19.99
C THR A 235 14.60 7.77 -20.49
N ILE A 236 13.44 8.41 -20.58
CA ILE A 236 13.32 9.76 -21.14
C ILE A 236 14.04 10.82 -20.27
N PRO A 237 14.80 11.77 -20.87
CA PRO A 237 15.52 12.79 -20.10
C PRO A 237 14.61 13.67 -19.24
N GLN A 238 13.36 13.87 -19.65
CA GLN A 238 12.38 14.70 -18.91
C GLN A 238 12.01 14.12 -17.54
N ALA A 239 12.26 12.83 -17.32
CA ALA A 239 11.98 12.15 -16.04
C ALA A 239 13.20 12.11 -15.10
N ALA A 240 14.29 12.81 -15.43
CA ALA A 240 15.52 12.78 -14.64
C ALA A 240 15.33 13.23 -13.19
N SER A 241 14.47 14.23 -12.94
CA SER A 241 14.12 14.68 -11.59
C SER A 241 13.35 13.63 -10.79
N ASP A 242 12.46 12.88 -11.44
CA ASP A 242 11.70 11.81 -10.78
C ASP A 242 12.60 10.65 -10.38
N LEU A 243 13.54 10.26 -11.26
CA LEU A 243 14.56 9.27 -10.95
C LEU A 243 15.49 9.73 -9.82
N ALA A 244 15.84 11.01 -9.76
CA ALA A 244 16.63 11.57 -8.67
C ALA A 244 15.93 11.40 -7.31
N VAL A 245 14.65 11.76 -7.23
CA VAL A 245 13.85 11.60 -6.01
C VAL A 245 13.73 10.12 -5.63
N ALA A 246 13.50 9.24 -6.60
CA ALA A 246 13.45 7.80 -6.37
C ALA A 246 14.77 7.26 -5.79
N LEU A 247 15.93 7.70 -6.31
CA LEU A 247 17.23 7.32 -5.75
C LEU A 247 17.39 7.80 -4.30
N TYR A 248 17.06 9.06 -4.00
CA TYR A 248 17.18 9.61 -2.65
C TYR A 248 16.29 8.88 -1.65
N LEU A 249 15.05 8.59 -2.04
CA LEU A 249 14.10 7.84 -1.21
C LEU A 249 14.58 6.40 -0.98
N SER A 250 15.08 5.73 -2.01
CA SER A 250 15.61 4.37 -1.88
C SER A 250 16.83 4.29 -0.96
N GLU A 251 17.70 5.30 -0.99
CA GLU A 251 18.86 5.41 -0.10
C GLU A 251 18.45 5.72 1.34
N ALA A 252 17.51 6.65 1.54
CA ALA A 252 16.96 6.96 2.85
C ALA A 252 16.25 5.74 3.47
N ALA A 253 15.48 5.00 2.66
CA ALA A 253 14.83 3.76 3.05
C ALA A 253 15.85 2.70 3.47
N GLU A 254 16.89 2.47 2.65
CA GLU A 254 17.96 1.51 2.95
C GLU A 254 18.66 1.85 4.27
N ARG A 255 19.09 3.11 4.45
CA ARG A 255 19.76 3.56 5.67
C ARG A 255 18.85 3.48 6.90
N GLY A 256 17.62 3.97 6.78
CA GLY A 256 16.64 3.93 7.87
C GLY A 256 16.31 2.51 8.31
N ALA A 257 16.14 1.60 7.36
CA ALA A 257 15.91 0.18 7.64
C ALA A 257 17.10 -0.47 8.37
N LEU A 258 18.34 -0.18 7.94
CA LEU A 258 19.54 -0.68 8.61
C LEU A 258 19.66 -0.20 10.07
N GLU A 259 19.26 1.05 10.38
CA GLU A 259 19.20 1.52 11.76
C GLU A 259 18.16 0.74 12.59
N ASN A 260 17.02 0.40 12.00
CA ASN A 260 15.99 -0.41 12.67
C ASN A 260 16.43 -1.87 12.88
N VAL A 261 17.26 -2.43 11.99
CA VAL A 261 17.91 -3.73 12.27
C VAL A 261 18.80 -3.61 13.50
N ARG A 262 19.72 -2.63 13.51
CA ARG A 262 20.67 -2.41 14.62
C ARG A 262 19.97 -2.16 15.94
N ALA A 263 18.86 -1.43 15.94
CA ALA A 263 18.07 -1.17 17.15
C ALA A 263 17.49 -2.44 17.79
N ASN A 264 17.25 -3.50 17.01
CA ASN A 264 16.71 -4.76 17.52
C ASN A 264 17.80 -5.73 18.04
N LEU A 265 19.05 -5.62 17.56
CA LEU A 265 20.13 -6.58 17.91
C LEU A 265 20.41 -6.69 19.42
N PRO A 266 20.43 -5.59 20.22
CA PRO A 266 20.70 -5.69 21.66
C PRO A 266 19.70 -6.54 22.43
N ALA A 267 18.47 -6.68 21.93
CA ALA A 267 17.39 -7.46 22.55
C ALA A 267 17.50 -8.97 22.31
N ILE A 268 18.44 -9.41 21.48
CA ILE A 268 18.65 -10.81 21.08
C ILE A 268 19.83 -11.37 21.87
N ALA A 269 19.61 -12.48 22.57
CA ALA A 269 20.60 -13.15 23.40
C ALA A 269 21.56 -14.03 22.58
N ASP A 270 21.07 -14.64 21.51
CA ASP A 270 21.84 -15.50 20.61
C ASP A 270 22.91 -14.72 19.84
N ARG A 271 24.15 -14.76 20.35
CA ARG A 271 25.27 -13.99 19.80
C ARG A 271 25.77 -14.52 18.46
N ASP A 272 25.71 -15.83 18.24
CA ASP A 272 26.08 -16.42 16.95
C ASP A 272 25.09 -15.96 15.85
N TRP A 273 23.80 -15.93 16.17
CA TRP A 273 22.78 -15.39 15.27
C TRP A 273 22.99 -13.89 14.98
N VAL A 274 23.27 -13.08 16.02
CA VAL A 274 23.56 -11.65 15.85
C VAL A 274 24.78 -11.43 14.98
N SER A 275 25.89 -12.13 15.24
CA SER A 275 27.12 -11.98 14.44
C SER A 275 26.93 -12.40 12.98
N ASN A 276 26.15 -13.47 12.72
CA ASN A 276 25.80 -13.86 11.35
C ASN A 276 24.96 -12.79 10.64
N LEU A 277 24.02 -12.18 11.35
CA LEU A 277 23.22 -11.09 10.79
C LEU A 277 24.07 -9.84 10.52
N GLU A 278 24.95 -9.45 11.44
CA GLU A 278 25.87 -8.32 11.26
C GLU A 278 26.83 -8.53 10.08
N ALA A 279 27.35 -9.75 9.88
CA ALA A 279 28.15 -10.09 8.72
C ALA A 279 27.36 -9.90 7.42
N LYS A 280 26.08 -10.30 7.41
CA LYS A 280 25.18 -10.07 6.27
C LYS A 280 24.97 -8.57 6.01
N LEU A 281 24.80 -7.76 7.06
CA LEU A 281 24.67 -6.30 6.95
C LEU A 281 25.92 -5.64 6.37
N GLN A 282 27.12 -6.11 6.73
CA GLN A 282 28.37 -5.60 6.18
C GLN A 282 28.54 -5.91 4.68
N GLY A 283 27.96 -7.02 4.21
CA GLY A 283 27.95 -7.41 2.81
C GLY A 283 26.95 -6.63 1.93
N LEU A 284 26.05 -5.85 2.52
CA LEU A 284 25.11 -5.04 1.75
C LEU A 284 25.83 -3.85 1.10
N PRO A 285 25.57 -3.58 -0.20
CA PRO A 285 26.24 -2.52 -0.93
C PRO A 285 25.85 -1.17 -0.34
N ARG A 286 26.76 -0.55 0.41
CA ARG A 286 26.49 0.76 1.02
C ARG A 286 26.11 1.79 -0.06
N PRO A 287 25.09 2.62 0.19
CA PRO A 287 24.84 3.74 -0.69
C PRO A 287 26.08 4.66 -0.73
N PRO A 288 26.45 5.17 -1.91
CA PRO A 288 27.68 5.96 -2.06
C PRO A 288 27.63 7.22 -1.18
N GLU A 289 28.78 7.64 -0.64
CA GLU A 289 28.89 8.88 0.18
C GLU A 289 28.47 10.15 -0.59
N ARG A 290 28.51 10.11 -1.93
CA ARG A 290 28.02 11.16 -2.82
C ARG A 290 27.34 10.53 -4.03
N LEU A 291 26.18 11.06 -4.37
CA LEU A 291 25.42 10.69 -5.57
C LEU A 291 26.24 11.01 -6.82
N ARG A 292 26.56 9.98 -7.61
CA ARG A 292 27.17 10.16 -8.93
C ARG A 292 26.07 10.39 -9.95
N PHE A 293 25.66 11.64 -10.12
CA PHE A 293 25.04 12.03 -11.39
C PHE A 293 26.12 11.98 -12.47
N SER A 294 25.96 11.13 -13.48
CA SER A 294 26.68 11.31 -14.73
C SER A 294 26.31 12.69 -15.29
N PRO A 295 27.27 13.61 -15.53
CA PRO A 295 27.00 14.98 -15.98
C PRO A 295 26.28 15.07 -17.34
N SER A 296 26.13 13.95 -18.06
CA SER A 296 25.50 13.84 -19.37
C SER A 296 23.99 14.12 -19.39
N LEU A 297 23.35 14.31 -18.24
CA LEU A 297 21.93 14.68 -18.11
C LEU A 297 21.70 16.16 -17.78
N ARG A 298 22.74 17.00 -17.75
CA ARG A 298 22.51 18.45 -17.86
C ARG A 298 21.89 18.69 -19.23
N MET A 299 20.61 19.07 -19.20
CA MET A 299 19.89 19.66 -20.31
C MET A 299 20.85 20.58 -21.08
N THR A 300 21.32 20.13 -22.24
CA THR A 300 21.80 21.05 -23.26
C THR A 300 20.55 21.79 -23.72
N GLY A 301 20.27 22.88 -23.01
CA GLY A 301 19.36 23.91 -23.51
C GLY A 301 19.84 24.23 -24.92
N LYS A 302 18.97 23.99 -25.90
CA LYS A 302 19.20 24.37 -27.28
C LYS A 302 19.48 25.87 -27.32
N ASP A 303 20.63 26.22 -27.88
CA ASP A 303 20.81 27.45 -28.61
C ASP A 303 19.82 27.47 -29.80
N SER A 304 18.93 28.47 -29.81
CA SER A 304 18.09 28.96 -30.93
C SER A 304 17.04 29.89 -30.30
N ASP A 305 17.01 31.21 -30.47
CA ASP A 305 17.57 32.16 -31.45
C ASP A 305 18.18 33.39 -30.77
#